data_AF-A0A357FLW6-F1
#
_entry.id   AF-A0A357FLW6-F1
#
_cell.length_a   1.000
_cell.length_b   1.000
_cell.length_c   1.000
_cell.angle_alpha   90.00
_cell.angle_beta   90.00
_cell.angle_gamma   90.00
#
_symmetry.space_group_name_H-M   'P 1'
#
loop_
_entity.id
_entity.type
_entity.pdbx_description
1 polymer ?
#
loop_
_entity_poly.entity_id
_entity_poly.type
_entity_poly.pdbx_seq_one_letter_code
_entity_poly.pdbx_strand_id
1 'polypeptide(L)'
;MTQQNPAQARARIEGMKRQFEQKRQIEESLSGIKNKIGVYSGKGGVGKTTIAVNLAATLANDGATVGILDVDIDCPNVVRAMKISEHPTVGGEQKMIPPERFGVKVMSMSFFQENEDEAIIWRG
;
A
#
# COMPACT_ATOMS: atom_id res chain seq x y z
N MET A 1 15.80 28.02 33.97
CA MET A 1 15.25 26.66 33.75
C MET A 1 13.88 26.82 33.12
N THR A 2 13.77 26.56 31.82
CA THR A 2 12.50 26.67 31.08
C THR A 2 11.58 25.54 31.53
N GLN A 3 10.55 25.86 32.33
CA GLN A 3 9.49 24.90 32.65
C GLN A 3 8.81 24.46 31.35
N GLN A 4 8.93 23.18 30.99
CA GLN A 4 8.18 22.62 29.88
C GLN A 4 6.68 22.74 30.17
N ASN A 5 5.93 23.28 29.21
CA ASN A 5 4.49 23.50 29.34
C ASN A 5 3.75 22.14 29.47
N PRO A 6 2.98 21.90 30.55
CA PRO A 6 2.30 20.63 30.80
C PRO A 6 1.29 20.24 29.70
N ALA A 7 0.73 21.21 28.97
CA ALA A 7 -0.12 20.94 27.80
C ALA A 7 0.68 20.32 26.64
N GLN A 8 1.91 20.79 26.40
CA GLN A 8 2.80 20.24 25.39
C GLN A 8 3.24 18.81 25.74
N ALA A 9 3.49 18.54 27.03
CA ALA A 9 3.83 17.20 27.51
C ALA A 9 2.67 16.20 27.30
N ARG A 10 1.41 16.61 27.61
CA ARG A 10 0.22 15.78 27.39
C ARG A 10 -0.03 15.47 25.91
N ALA A 11 0.03 16.49 25.04
CA ALA A 11 -0.13 16.30 23.59
C ALA A 11 0.92 15.33 23.01
N ARG A 12 2.17 15.40 23.49
CA ARG A 12 3.23 14.48 23.09
C ARG A 12 2.94 13.03 23.51
N ILE A 13 2.45 12.82 24.74
CA ILE A 13 2.08 11.49 25.24
C ILE A 13 0.90 10.92 24.44
N GLU A 14 -0.12 11.71 24.13
CA GLU A 14 -1.23 11.26 23.28
C GLU A 14 -0.78 10.93 21.86
N GLY A 15 0.12 11.72 21.28
CA GLY A 15 0.73 11.44 19.98
C GLY A 15 1.47 10.10 19.98
N MET A 16 2.28 9.85 21.01
CA MET A 16 2.98 8.57 21.18
C MET A 16 2.02 7.39 21.33
N LYS A 17 0.94 7.54 22.12
CA LYS A 17 -0.09 6.49 22.27
C LYS A 17 -0.76 6.17 20.93
N ARG A 18 -1.16 7.19 20.17
CA ARG A 18 -1.75 7.02 18.83
C ARG A 18 -0.80 6.31 17.87
N GLN A 19 0.47 6.69 17.86
CA GLN A 19 1.48 6.05 17.02
C GLN A 19 1.70 4.58 17.40
N PHE A 20 1.74 4.28 18.70
CA PHE A 20 1.88 2.92 19.20
C PHE A 20 0.70 2.03 18.79
N GLU A 21 -0.53 2.54 18.97
CA GLU A 21 -1.75 1.81 18.64
C GLU A 21 -1.87 1.56 17.13
N GLN A 22 -1.56 2.55 16.30
CA GLN A 22 -1.53 2.40 14.85
C GLN A 22 -0.48 1.37 14.41
N LYS A 23 0.72 1.40 14.99
CA LYS A 23 1.76 0.41 14.70
C LYS A 23 1.29 -1.01 15.05
N ARG A 24 0.63 -1.19 16.20
CA ARG A 24 0.08 -2.47 16.64
C ARG A 24 -0.97 -2.99 15.66
N GLN A 25 -1.89 -2.13 15.20
CA GLN A 25 -2.92 -2.50 14.22
C GLN A 25 -2.31 -2.93 12.88
N ILE A 26 -1.25 -2.25 12.42
CA ILE A 26 -0.52 -2.64 11.21
C ILE A 26 0.15 -4.00 11.40
N GLU A 27 0.83 -4.22 12.53
CA GLU A 27 1.46 -5.50 12.86
C GLU A 27 0.44 -6.65 12.91
N GLU A 28 -0.70 -6.44 13.57
CA GLU A 28 -1.82 -7.40 13.61
C GLU A 28 -2.35 -7.70 12.20
N SER A 29 -2.58 -6.67 11.39
CA SER A 29 -3.10 -6.82 10.01
C SER A 29 -2.14 -7.59 9.11
N LEU A 30 -0.84 -7.40 9.28
CA LEU A 30 0.19 -8.04 8.47
C LEU A 30 0.67 -9.39 9.05
N SER A 31 0.16 -9.81 10.21
CA SER A 31 0.60 -11.03 10.90
C SER A 31 0.24 -12.31 10.14
N GLY A 32 -0.87 -12.30 9.39
CA GLY A 32 -1.30 -13.43 8.57
C GLY A 32 -0.51 -13.62 7.27
N ILE A 33 0.36 -12.67 6.91
CA ILE A 33 1.13 -12.71 5.66
C ILE A 33 2.47 -13.44 5.92
N LYS A 34 2.59 -14.66 5.39
CA LYS A 34 3.77 -15.53 5.58
C LYS A 34 5.06 -14.94 4.99
N ASN A 35 4.97 -14.36 3.79
CA ASN A 35 6.12 -13.85 3.04
C ASN A 35 5.83 -12.42 2.57
N LYS A 36 6.80 -11.52 2.77
CA LYS A 36 6.71 -10.10 2.39
C LYS A 36 7.91 -9.78 1.49
N ILE A 37 7.64 -9.53 0.21
CA ILE A 37 8.67 -9.32 -0.81
C ILE A 37 8.64 -7.86 -1.22
N GLY A 38 9.73 -7.15 -0.99
CA GLY A 38 9.90 -5.78 -1.47
C GLY A 38 10.57 -5.77 -2.85
N VAL A 39 9.96 -5.08 -3.82
CA VAL A 39 10.52 -4.90 -5.17
C VAL A 39 10.81 -3.42 -5.36
N TYR A 40 12.09 -3.07 -5.50
CA TYR A 40 12.57 -1.69 -5.57
C TYR A 40 13.50 -1.48 -6.77
N SER A 41 13.64 -0.23 -7.21
CA SER A 41 14.56 0.16 -8.28
C SER A 41 15.16 1.53 -8.03
N GLY A 42 16.44 1.72 -8.38
CA GLY A 42 17.12 3.02 -8.22
C GLY A 42 16.87 4.03 -9.34
N LYS A 43 16.16 3.64 -10.42
CA LYS A 43 15.85 4.48 -11.58
C LYS A 43 14.48 4.14 -12.14
N GLY A 44 13.83 5.11 -12.79
CA GLY A 44 12.60 4.88 -13.56
C GLY A 44 12.86 4.05 -14.83
N GLY A 45 11.84 3.34 -15.29
CA GLY A 45 11.88 2.62 -16.58
C GLY A 45 12.66 1.29 -16.61
N VAL A 46 13.23 0.84 -15.49
CA VAL A 46 14.03 -0.41 -15.44
C VAL A 46 13.19 -1.70 -15.40
N GLY A 47 11.87 -1.60 -15.48
CA GLY A 47 10.97 -2.76 -15.46
C GLY A 47 10.59 -3.27 -14.06
N LYS A 48 10.74 -2.46 -13.00
CA LYS A 48 10.31 -2.81 -11.63
C LYS A 48 8.90 -3.40 -11.60
N THR A 49 7.95 -2.69 -12.19
CA THR A 49 6.54 -3.11 -12.20
C THR A 49 6.35 -4.40 -13.00
N THR A 50 7.04 -4.55 -14.14
CA THR A 50 7.02 -5.79 -14.94
C THR A 50 7.48 -6.99 -14.13
N ILE A 51 8.58 -6.86 -13.38
CA ILE A 51 9.08 -7.92 -12.50
C ILE A 51 8.07 -8.21 -11.39
N ALA A 52 7.54 -7.16 -10.73
CA ALA A 52 6.59 -7.32 -9.62
C ALA A 52 5.32 -8.08 -10.04
N VAL A 53 4.70 -7.70 -11.15
CA VAL A 53 3.45 -8.34 -11.60
C VAL A 53 3.66 -9.77 -12.09
N ASN A 54 4.77 -10.05 -12.79
CA ASN A 54 5.06 -11.41 -13.26
C ASN A 54 5.45 -12.33 -12.11
N LEU A 55 6.22 -11.84 -11.13
CA LEU A 55 6.53 -12.60 -9.93
C LEU A 55 5.25 -12.97 -9.17
N ALA A 56 4.35 -12.01 -8.96
CA ALA A 56 3.08 -12.25 -8.29
C ALA A 56 2.19 -13.25 -9.04
N ALA A 57 2.03 -13.06 -10.36
CA ALA A 57 1.22 -13.95 -11.18
C ALA A 57 1.79 -15.38 -11.22
N THR A 58 3.12 -15.52 -11.26
CA THR A 58 3.78 -16.84 -11.21
C THR A 58 3.53 -17.54 -9.88
N LEU A 59 3.72 -16.82 -8.76
CA LEU A 59 3.43 -17.38 -7.43
C LEU A 59 1.96 -17.78 -7.26
N ALA A 60 1.04 -16.97 -7.78
CA ALA A 60 -0.39 -17.28 -7.76
C ALA A 60 -0.70 -18.51 -8.63
N ASN A 61 -0.09 -18.62 -9.82
CA ASN A 61 -0.21 -19.79 -10.70
C ASN A 61 0.32 -21.07 -10.04
N ASP A 62 1.35 -20.96 -9.21
CA ASP A 62 1.90 -22.07 -8.42
C ASP A 62 1.05 -22.41 -7.17
N GLY A 63 -0.10 -21.75 -6.99
CA GLY A 63 -1.07 -22.04 -5.94
C GLY A 63 -0.92 -21.21 -4.66
N ALA A 64 -0.04 -20.21 -4.63
CA ALA A 64 0.05 -19.32 -3.48
C ALA A 64 -1.10 -18.30 -3.44
N THR A 65 -1.51 -17.89 -2.24
CA THR A 65 -2.38 -16.72 -2.07
C THR A 65 -1.53 -15.44 -2.15
N VAL A 66 -1.72 -14.63 -3.18
CA VAL A 66 -0.86 -13.48 -3.47
C VAL A 66 -1.64 -12.17 -3.53
N GLY A 67 -1.03 -11.12 -2.99
CA GLY A 67 -1.49 -9.74 -3.18
C GLY A 67 -0.34 -8.82 -3.54
N ILE A 68 -0.63 -7.78 -4.33
CA ILE A 68 0.27 -6.66 -4.60
C ILE A 68 -0.27 -5.42 -3.89
N LEU A 69 0.63 -4.74 -3.16
CA LEU A 69 0.42 -3.39 -2.67
C LEU A 69 1.39 -2.46 -3.40
N ASP A 70 0.87 -1.68 -4.34
CA ASP A 70 1.62 -0.70 -5.13
C ASP A 70 1.58 0.68 -4.45
N VAL A 71 2.72 1.09 -3.93
CA VAL A 71 2.90 2.34 -3.16
C VAL A 71 3.67 3.40 -3.94
N ASP A 72 3.82 3.23 -5.25
CA ASP A 72 4.49 4.18 -6.15
C ASP A 72 3.55 5.36 -6.44
N ILE A 73 3.73 6.48 -5.75
CA ILE A 73 2.84 7.66 -5.89
C ILE A 73 3.05 8.34 -7.23
N ASP A 74 4.30 8.42 -7.71
CA ASP A 74 4.66 9.17 -8.90
C ASP A 74 4.25 8.43 -10.19
N CYS A 75 4.29 7.09 -10.17
CA CYS A 75 4.06 6.26 -11.36
C CYS A 75 3.43 4.88 -11.01
N PRO A 76 2.21 4.83 -10.44
CA PRO A 76 1.55 3.57 -10.09
C PRO A 76 1.10 2.81 -11.33
N ASN A 77 1.95 1.93 -11.85
CA ASN A 77 1.73 1.24 -13.12
C ASN A 77 1.10 -0.15 -12.98
N VAL A 78 0.91 -0.68 -11.76
CA VAL A 78 0.47 -2.08 -11.58
C VAL A 78 -0.91 -2.32 -12.17
N VAL A 79 -1.87 -1.43 -11.95
CA VAL A 79 -3.26 -1.57 -12.45
C VAL A 79 -3.29 -1.63 -13.98
N ARG A 80 -2.56 -0.72 -14.64
CA ARG A 80 -2.39 -0.71 -16.09
C ARG A 80 -1.68 -1.97 -16.60
N ALA A 81 -0.58 -2.37 -15.97
CA ALA A 81 0.19 -3.56 -16.37
C ALA A 81 -0.65 -4.84 -16.27
N MET A 82 -1.51 -4.94 -15.26
CA MET A 82 -2.43 -6.06 -15.06
C MET A 82 -3.70 -5.95 -15.91
N LYS A 83 -3.98 -4.79 -16.54
CA LYS A 83 -5.24 -4.48 -17.24
C LYS A 83 -6.48 -4.61 -16.35
N ILE A 84 -6.37 -4.14 -15.11
CA ILE A 84 -7.49 -4.10 -14.16
C ILE A 84 -8.33 -2.86 -14.46
N SER A 85 -9.63 -3.04 -14.61
CA SER A 85 -10.61 -1.97 -14.83
C SER A 85 -11.54 -1.76 -13.64
N GLU A 86 -11.60 -2.75 -12.75
CA GLU A 86 -12.42 -2.74 -11.56
C GLU A 86 -11.74 -1.91 -10.45
N HIS A 87 -12.48 -1.02 -9.81
CA HIS A 87 -12.01 -0.31 -8.62
C HIS A 87 -12.21 -1.17 -7.37
N PRO A 88 -11.39 -0.97 -6.32
CA PRO A 88 -11.64 -1.59 -5.03
C PRO A 88 -13.00 -1.16 -4.49
N THR A 89 -13.74 -2.10 -3.93
CA THR A 89 -15.03 -1.83 -3.29
C THR A 89 -14.87 -1.81 -1.78
N VAL A 90 -15.85 -1.28 -1.06
CA VAL A 90 -15.87 -1.33 0.40
C VAL A 90 -16.80 -2.47 0.83
N GLY A 91 -16.24 -3.45 1.52
CA GLY A 91 -16.99 -4.56 2.12
C GLY A 91 -17.57 -4.21 3.49
N GLY A 92 -18.04 -5.24 4.20
CA GLY A 92 -18.38 -5.11 5.63
C GLY A 92 -17.19 -4.62 6.45
N GLU A 93 -17.46 -4.10 7.65
CA GLU A 93 -16.44 -3.53 8.56
C GLU A 93 -15.57 -2.41 7.96
N GLN A 94 -16.03 -1.73 6.90
CA GLN A 94 -15.28 -0.66 6.22
C GLN A 94 -13.92 -1.11 5.66
N LYS A 95 -13.78 -2.40 5.33
CA LYS A 95 -12.56 -2.94 4.71
C LYS A 95 -12.63 -2.83 3.20
N MET A 96 -11.55 -2.38 2.58
CA MET A 96 -11.43 -2.41 1.12
C MET A 96 -11.30 -3.85 0.62
N ILE A 97 -12.06 -4.17 -0.42
CA ILE A 97 -11.98 -5.42 -1.17
C ILE A 97 -11.26 -5.10 -2.48
N PRO A 98 -9.99 -5.53 -2.63
CA PRO A 98 -9.22 -5.27 -3.83
C PRO A 98 -9.78 -6.04 -5.04
N PRO A 99 -9.71 -5.49 -6.26
CA PRO A 99 -9.92 -6.27 -7.47
C PRO A 99 -8.88 -7.38 -7.59
N GLU A 100 -9.26 -8.46 -8.28
CA GLU A 100 -8.43 -9.64 -8.48
C GLU A 100 -8.24 -9.92 -9.97
N ARG A 101 -7.01 -10.23 -10.37
CA ARG A 101 -6.69 -10.67 -11.73
C ARG A 101 -5.51 -11.61 -11.73
N PHE A 102 -5.57 -12.65 -12.58
CA PHE A 102 -4.57 -13.73 -12.62
C PHE A 102 -4.33 -14.39 -11.23
N GLY A 103 -5.35 -14.47 -10.38
CA GLY A 103 -5.24 -14.98 -9.01
C GLY A 103 -4.50 -14.05 -8.03
N VAL A 104 -4.25 -12.79 -8.42
CA VAL A 104 -3.54 -11.79 -7.61
C VAL A 104 -4.50 -10.66 -7.24
N LYS A 105 -4.64 -10.39 -5.95
CA LYS A 105 -5.37 -9.22 -5.44
C LYS A 105 -4.51 -7.96 -5.50
N VAL A 106 -5.03 -6.86 -6.00
CA VAL A 106 -4.23 -5.65 -6.25
C VAL A 106 -4.81 -4.45 -5.51
N MET A 107 -3.99 -3.83 -4.66
CA MET A 107 -4.19 -2.47 -4.15
C MET A 107 -3.09 -1.58 -4.72
N SER A 108 -3.45 -0.42 -5.27
CA SER A 108 -2.50 0.54 -5.85
C SER A 108 -2.92 1.97 -5.56
N MET A 109 -1.94 2.87 -5.47
CA MET A 109 -2.18 4.31 -5.43
C MET A 109 -2.93 4.83 -6.67
N SER A 110 -2.87 4.14 -7.81
CA SER A 110 -3.61 4.54 -9.01
C SER A 110 -5.14 4.54 -8.80
N PHE A 111 -5.67 3.77 -7.84
CA PHE A 111 -7.11 3.79 -7.54
C PHE A 111 -7.58 5.07 -6.86
N PHE A 112 -6.66 5.86 -6.33
CA PHE A 112 -6.94 7.11 -5.63
C PHE A 112 -6.51 8.34 -6.44
N GLN A 113 -6.06 8.14 -7.68
CA GLN A 113 -5.80 9.21 -8.64
C GLN A 113 -7.06 9.47 -9.45
N GLU A 114 -7.50 10.73 -9.52
CA GLU A 114 -8.63 11.12 -10.37
C GLU A 114 -8.25 11.10 -11.86
N ASN A 115 -6.98 11.37 -12.18
CA ASN A 115 -6.41 11.37 -13.53
C ASN A 115 -5.05 10.62 -13.55
N GLU A 116 -4.88 9.65 -14.46
CA GLU A 116 -3.61 8.90 -14.63
C GLU A 116 -2.42 9.78 -15.06
N ASP A 117 -2.69 10.93 -15.67
CA ASP A 117 -1.67 11.86 -16.20
C ASP A 117 -1.37 13.03 -15.24
N GLU A 118 -2.09 13.15 -14.12
CA GLU A 118 -1.82 14.20 -13.13
C GLU A 118 -0.71 13.77 -12.16
N ALA A 119 0.40 14.51 -12.17
CA ALA A 119 1.39 14.39 -11.12
C ALA A 119 0.77 14.81 -9.78
N ILE A 120 0.70 13.88 -8.82
CA ILE A 120 0.25 14.20 -7.46
C ILE A 120 1.28 15.15 -6.83
N ILE A 121 0.94 16.44 -6.73
CA ILE A 121 1.71 17.37 -5.90
C ILE A 121 1.31 17.14 -4.44
N TRP A 122 2.01 16.23 -3.76
CA TRP A 122 1.83 16.03 -2.33
C TRP A 122 2.54 17.17 -1.56
N ARG A 123 1.77 18.06 -0.95
CA ARG A 123 2.29 18.98 0.09
C ARG A 123 2.03 18.31 1.44
N GLY A 124 3.12 17.95 2.12
CA GLY A 124 3.11 17.20 3.39
C GLY A 124 2.24 17.80 4.48
#